data_AF-A0A241ZI38-F1
#
_entry.id   AF-A0A241ZI38-F1
#
_cell.length_a   1.000
_cell.length_b   1.000
_cell.length_c   1.000
_cell.angle_alpha   90.00
_cell.angle_beta   90.00
_cell.angle_gamma   90.00
#
_symmetry.space_group_name_H-M   'P 1'
#
loop_
_entity.id
_entity.type
_entity.pdbx_description
1 polymer ?
#
loop_
_entity_poly.entity_id
_entity_poly.type
_entity_poly.pdbx_seq_one_letter_code
_entity_poly.pdbx_strand_id
1 'polypeptide(L)'
;MMAQPQVNLQKSVLNTPLTRRSILIGGMTLPAVSMLTGCGGGGGGGEVESDVVIPIAPFDPDTTPQIPDQGEKTEPEQGTEPIISPDAVKMNVGIYNFEYNSFEQLRARRKVSKGTAGSVLVTNKDGTETAWESIVDYVKRSVDHRFVLLYRGMLTAFAERPPQDYDVTFFTAPEFYWNVPWTDFLNTDEVLVVADLFLELVTQKVRSLIAKFPECDYGKLVLLPGTIAVLKPSVNIFNKDGSDASTDKNSILEATNHLVCVHNLSLNDEHQRPAYMVWPKRTVSWIDFIGDTRCDRGDELGNNASNPDLENYAHVCTLNGEEKLVVKIQRVSSDKVQAFDDYGRQLLDTTFNNELIEGLPFGINICLDYAVASTTTDKYRMAQLKNTEFKLDFVIAAGIRLNAKNYQDASTVQYAIHNDGIQGSNQNPYQVKYEYFSNVSQIFYDKRIGAPYLLSLPALGTTADGSRQSTTMISVDNSTDFTYPERYSGMPSITDEINPANVRVWSLPVDVTDTLKTQETVTAMKSENCEAAVA
;
A
#
# COMPACT_ATOMS: atom_id res chain seq x y z
N MET A 1 -12.98 -52.96 -15.38
CA MET A 1 -13.45 -52.12 -16.52
C MET A 1 -14.15 -50.93 -15.88
N MET A 2 -13.75 -49.66 -15.97
CA MET A 2 -12.92 -48.87 -16.90
C MET A 2 -12.13 -47.84 -16.04
N ALA A 3 -10.79 -47.79 -16.09
CA ALA A 3 -9.94 -46.88 -16.88
C ALA A 3 -10.13 -45.37 -16.59
N GLN A 4 -9.21 -44.80 -15.80
CA GLN A 4 -8.93 -43.36 -15.69
C GLN A 4 -8.07 -42.90 -16.88
N PRO A 5 -8.24 -41.67 -17.41
CA PRO A 5 -7.32 -41.12 -18.39
C PRO A 5 -6.18 -40.34 -17.71
N GLN A 6 -4.95 -40.76 -18.02
CA GLN A 6 -3.74 -39.94 -17.83
C GLN A 6 -3.61 -38.96 -19.00
N VAL A 7 -3.28 -37.70 -18.69
CA VAL A 7 -2.87 -36.70 -19.69
C VAL A 7 -1.38 -36.43 -19.52
N ASN A 8 -0.64 -36.76 -20.58
CA ASN A 8 0.80 -36.57 -20.77
C ASN A 8 1.10 -35.11 -21.13
N LEU A 9 1.97 -34.43 -20.37
CA LEU A 9 2.54 -33.14 -20.73
C LEU A 9 3.95 -33.36 -21.33
N GLN A 10 4.04 -33.34 -22.66
CA GLN A 10 5.32 -33.30 -23.37
C GLN A 10 5.90 -31.88 -23.33
N LYS A 11 7.05 -31.74 -22.68
CA LYS A 11 7.94 -30.57 -22.78
C LYS A 11 8.68 -30.61 -24.12
N SER A 12 8.49 -29.62 -24.98
CA SER A 12 9.35 -29.39 -26.14
C SER A 12 10.38 -28.30 -25.84
N VAL A 13 11.63 -28.72 -25.65
CA VAL A 13 12.82 -27.88 -25.55
C VAL A 13 13.27 -27.53 -26.97
N LEU A 14 13.29 -26.24 -27.32
CA LEU A 14 13.94 -25.75 -28.55
C LEU A 14 15.23 -25.00 -28.15
N ASN A 15 16.34 -25.71 -28.23
CA ASN A 15 17.69 -25.15 -28.24
C ASN A 15 18.00 -24.61 -29.64
N THR A 16 18.52 -23.39 -29.74
CA THR A 16 19.35 -23.00 -30.90
C THR A 16 20.38 -21.94 -30.49
N PRO A 17 21.68 -22.13 -30.78
CA PRO A 17 22.74 -21.20 -30.39
C PRO A 17 22.99 -20.16 -31.48
N LEU A 18 23.22 -18.90 -31.10
CA LEU A 18 23.78 -17.89 -32.01
C LEU A 18 25.08 -17.33 -31.45
N THR A 19 26.09 -17.37 -32.32
CA THR A 19 27.49 -17.02 -32.09
C THR A 19 27.81 -15.66 -32.70
N ARG A 20 28.64 -14.87 -31.98
CA ARG A 20 29.57 -13.81 -32.47
C ARG A 20 28.90 -12.52 -33.04
N ARG A 21 29.42 -11.29 -32.92
CA ARG A 21 30.80 -10.76 -32.79
C ARG A 21 30.74 -9.24 -32.44
N SER A 22 31.72 -8.81 -31.64
CA SER A 22 32.48 -7.52 -31.68
C SER A 22 31.77 -6.17 -31.42
N ILE A 23 32.33 -5.33 -30.53
CA ILE A 23 33.23 -4.18 -30.82
C ILE A 23 33.45 -3.36 -29.51
N LEU A 24 34.72 -3.03 -29.23
CA LEU A 24 35.18 -2.06 -28.22
C LEU A 24 34.82 -0.62 -28.62
N ILE A 25 34.50 0.22 -27.63
CA ILE A 25 34.83 1.66 -27.40
C ILE A 25 34.17 1.95 -26.03
N GLY A 26 34.77 2.46 -24.95
CA GLY A 26 35.87 3.40 -24.79
C GLY A 26 35.29 4.69 -24.18
N GLY A 27 35.52 4.97 -22.88
CA GLY A 27 35.28 6.29 -22.29
C GLY A 27 34.61 6.30 -20.91
N MET A 28 35.36 6.78 -19.92
CA MET A 28 35.00 7.01 -18.52
C MET A 28 34.04 8.21 -18.34
N THR A 29 33.22 8.23 -17.29
CA THR A 29 33.32 9.10 -16.09
C THR A 29 32.08 8.99 -15.20
N LEU A 30 32.28 8.84 -13.89
CA LEU A 30 31.28 9.03 -12.82
C LEU A 30 30.92 10.54 -12.70
N PRO A 31 29.72 10.87 -12.20
CA PRO A 31 29.66 11.26 -10.78
C PRO A 31 28.42 10.76 -10.02
N ALA A 32 28.60 10.67 -8.70
CA ALA A 32 27.56 10.47 -7.70
C ALA A 32 26.58 11.64 -7.67
N VAL A 33 25.28 11.36 -7.55
CA VAL A 33 24.26 12.32 -7.13
C VAL A 33 23.22 11.61 -6.26
N SER A 34 23.09 12.08 -5.03
CA SER A 34 21.98 11.83 -4.11
C SER A 34 20.66 12.30 -4.73
N MET A 35 19.64 11.45 -4.83
CA MET A 35 18.31 11.87 -5.30
C MET A 35 17.25 11.65 -4.23
N LEU A 36 16.87 12.76 -3.59
CA LEU A 36 15.57 12.98 -2.97
C LEU A 36 14.57 13.24 -4.11
N THR A 37 13.67 12.29 -4.37
CA THR A 37 12.52 12.50 -5.26
C THR A 37 11.29 11.91 -4.61
N GLY A 38 10.49 12.77 -3.98
CA GLY A 38 9.10 12.46 -3.65
C GLY A 38 8.22 12.51 -4.91
N CYS A 39 6.95 12.14 -4.75
CA CYS A 39 5.93 12.16 -5.81
C CYS A 39 5.67 13.61 -6.26
N GLY A 40 6.54 14.14 -7.13
CA GLY A 40 6.52 15.50 -7.67
C GLY A 40 7.72 15.71 -8.59
N GLY A 41 7.51 15.70 -9.90
CA GLY A 41 8.59 15.72 -10.90
C GLY A 41 9.29 17.08 -11.00
N GLY A 42 10.62 17.06 -11.09
CA GLY A 42 11.45 18.21 -11.48
C GLY A 42 12.29 17.88 -12.72
N GLY A 43 12.37 18.81 -13.68
CA GLY A 43 13.16 18.72 -14.91
C GLY A 43 14.00 19.98 -15.13
N GLY A 44 15.19 19.83 -15.72
CA GLY A 44 16.08 20.91 -16.13
C GLY A 44 16.09 21.05 -17.65
N GLY A 45 15.99 22.29 -18.15
CA GLY A 45 15.78 22.63 -19.56
C GLY A 45 17.03 22.97 -20.36
N GLY A 46 16.82 23.10 -21.68
CA GLY A 46 17.74 23.68 -22.66
C GLY A 46 16.94 24.11 -23.91
N GLU A 47 17.02 25.40 -24.24
CA GLU A 47 16.20 26.16 -25.19
C GLU A 47 16.55 25.94 -26.67
N VAL A 48 15.55 26.02 -27.56
CA VAL A 48 15.70 26.49 -28.96
C VAL A 48 14.44 27.27 -29.37
N GLU A 49 14.63 28.53 -29.80
CA GLU A 49 13.61 29.44 -30.34
C GLU A 49 13.12 29.05 -31.75
N SER A 50 11.82 29.14 -32.01
CA SER A 50 11.29 29.61 -33.31
C SER A 50 9.83 30.06 -33.23
N ASP A 51 9.53 31.17 -33.90
CA ASP A 51 8.31 31.98 -33.83
C ASP A 51 7.02 31.39 -34.42
N VAL A 52 5.91 31.85 -33.83
CA VAL A 52 4.51 31.96 -34.30
C VAL A 52 3.51 30.89 -33.82
N VAL A 53 2.46 31.44 -33.18
CA VAL A 53 1.51 30.86 -32.22
C VAL A 53 0.23 30.30 -32.86
N ILE A 54 -0.20 29.13 -32.40
CA ILE A 54 -1.63 28.71 -32.35
C ILE A 54 -1.95 28.47 -30.86
N PRO A 55 -2.98 29.10 -30.25
CA PRO A 55 -3.25 28.94 -28.83
C PRO A 55 -4.02 27.63 -28.60
N ILE A 56 -3.28 26.55 -28.40
CA ILE A 56 -3.75 25.37 -27.65
C ILE A 56 -2.84 25.33 -26.43
N ALA A 57 -3.38 25.63 -25.26
CA ALA A 57 -2.62 25.69 -24.02
C ALA A 57 -1.82 24.39 -23.83
N PRO A 58 -0.48 24.41 -23.87
CA PRO A 58 0.31 23.30 -23.39
C PRO A 58 0.19 23.31 -21.86
N PHE A 59 -0.24 22.20 -21.27
CA PHE A 59 -0.13 22.01 -19.83
C PHE A 59 1.35 22.15 -19.44
N ASP A 60 1.65 23.26 -18.78
CA ASP A 60 2.94 23.56 -18.19
C ASP A 60 3.14 22.66 -16.96
N PRO A 61 4.23 21.92 -16.82
CA PRO A 61 4.53 21.18 -15.58
C PRO A 61 4.67 22.10 -14.34
N ASP A 62 4.92 23.40 -14.50
CA ASP A 62 4.80 24.41 -13.43
C ASP A 62 3.33 24.72 -13.07
N THR A 63 2.38 24.18 -13.83
CA THR A 63 0.93 24.13 -13.53
C THR A 63 0.43 22.75 -13.12
N THR A 64 1.32 21.87 -12.63
CA THR A 64 0.89 21.07 -11.47
C THR A 64 0.28 22.10 -10.53
N PRO A 65 -1.00 22.02 -10.13
CA PRO A 65 -1.53 23.00 -9.21
C PRO A 65 -0.51 23.08 -8.08
N GLN A 66 0.16 24.22 -7.92
CA GLN A 66 0.71 24.55 -6.63
C GLN A 66 -0.53 24.57 -5.76
N ILE A 67 -0.83 23.43 -5.13
CA ILE A 67 -1.84 23.35 -4.10
C ILE A 67 -1.32 24.41 -3.12
N PRO A 68 -2.06 25.52 -2.94
CA PRO A 68 -1.62 26.54 -2.02
C PRO A 68 -1.32 25.82 -0.71
N ASP A 69 -0.19 26.18 -0.11
CA ASP A 69 0.22 25.76 1.22
C ASP A 69 -0.91 26.13 2.20
N GLN A 70 -1.91 25.27 2.30
CA GLN A 70 -2.90 25.27 3.36
C GLN A 70 -2.37 24.28 4.38
N GLY A 71 -1.16 24.54 4.86
CA GLY A 71 -0.47 23.71 5.85
C GLY A 71 -1.46 23.19 6.87
N GLU A 72 -1.39 21.88 7.13
CA GLU A 72 -2.25 21.22 8.09
C GLU A 72 -2.35 22.05 9.38
N LYS A 73 -3.58 22.40 9.77
CA LYS A 73 -3.82 23.21 10.95
C LYS A 73 -3.78 22.34 12.19
N THR A 74 -3.30 22.91 13.29
CA THR A 74 -3.30 22.27 14.62
C THR A 74 -4.41 22.80 15.52
N GLU A 75 -5.07 23.89 15.13
CA GLU A 75 -6.20 24.48 15.86
C GLU A 75 -7.36 24.76 14.90
N PRO A 76 -8.63 24.63 15.35
CA PRO A 76 -9.80 24.97 14.55
C PRO A 76 -9.82 26.46 14.16
N GLU A 77 -10.32 26.78 12.96
CA GLU A 77 -10.51 28.18 12.59
C GLU A 77 -11.81 28.77 13.14
N GLN A 78 -11.85 30.09 13.31
CA GLN A 78 -13.03 30.78 13.81
C GLN A 78 -14.18 30.75 12.77
N GLY A 79 -15.31 30.10 13.11
CA GLY A 79 -16.50 30.02 12.25
C GLY A 79 -16.60 28.74 11.42
N THR A 80 -15.73 27.78 11.66
CA THR A 80 -15.81 26.43 11.09
C THR A 80 -16.59 25.50 12.01
N GLU A 81 -17.38 24.60 11.44
CA GLU A 81 -18.12 23.61 12.22
C GLU A 81 -17.51 22.22 12.01
N PRO A 82 -17.34 21.42 13.09
CA PRO A 82 -16.99 20.03 12.95
C PRO A 82 -18.10 19.30 12.21
N ILE A 83 -17.74 18.30 11.40
CA ILE A 83 -18.73 17.38 10.79
C ILE A 83 -19.49 16.62 11.89
N ILE A 84 -18.86 16.42 13.05
CA ILE A 84 -19.39 15.65 14.16
C ILE A 84 -20.13 16.55 15.14
N SER A 85 -21.40 16.26 15.38
CA SER A 85 -22.20 16.97 16.38
C SER A 85 -21.69 16.71 17.80
N PRO A 86 -21.70 17.72 18.71
CA PRO A 86 -21.45 17.50 20.14
C PRO A 86 -22.36 16.42 20.74
N ASP A 87 -23.63 16.41 20.34
CA ASP A 87 -24.68 15.51 20.84
C ASP A 87 -24.79 14.20 20.05
N ALA A 88 -23.86 13.94 19.11
CA ALA A 88 -23.85 12.71 18.33
C ALA A 88 -23.61 11.47 19.20
N VAL A 89 -24.23 10.36 18.79
CA VAL A 89 -23.86 9.02 19.24
C VAL A 89 -22.50 8.70 18.62
N LYS A 90 -21.52 8.36 19.48
CA LYS A 90 -20.12 8.25 19.07
C LYS A 90 -19.59 6.84 19.30
N MET A 91 -18.87 6.34 18.31
CA MET A 91 -18.02 5.17 18.43
C MET A 91 -16.58 5.63 18.66
N ASN A 92 -15.93 5.14 19.70
CA ASN A 92 -14.51 5.38 19.95
C ASN A 92 -13.68 4.41 19.12
N VAL A 93 -12.99 4.92 18.11
CA VAL A 93 -12.18 4.12 17.18
C VAL A 93 -10.69 4.32 17.46
N GLY A 94 -9.99 3.22 17.71
CA GLY A 94 -8.53 3.21 17.84
C GLY A 94 -7.86 3.09 16.48
N ILE A 95 -6.93 4.00 16.15
CA ILE A 95 -6.14 3.94 14.91
C ILE A 95 -4.68 3.71 15.27
N TYR A 96 -4.12 2.60 14.80
CA TYR A 96 -2.73 2.22 15.00
C TYR A 96 -2.03 2.26 13.64
N ASN A 97 -1.20 3.28 13.41
CA ASN A 97 -0.38 3.34 12.20
C ASN A 97 0.98 2.76 12.52
N PHE A 98 1.30 1.64 11.89
CA PHE A 98 2.65 1.08 11.83
C PHE A 98 3.47 1.90 10.84
N GLU A 99 4.45 2.61 11.35
CA GLU A 99 5.34 3.49 10.60
C GLU A 99 6.61 2.73 10.21
N TYR A 100 6.85 2.63 8.90
CA TYR A 100 7.97 1.88 8.34
C TYR A 100 8.40 2.54 7.03
N ASN A 101 9.71 2.70 6.82
CA ASN A 101 10.20 3.17 5.53
C ASN A 101 10.06 2.03 4.51
N SER A 102 8.94 1.99 3.80
CA SER A 102 8.66 1.01 2.74
C SER A 102 9.06 1.53 1.36
N PHE A 103 9.53 2.76 1.25
CA PHE A 103 10.06 3.27 -0.01
C PHE A 103 11.54 2.92 -0.18
N GLU A 104 12.37 3.17 0.85
CA GLU A 104 13.77 2.77 0.86
C GLU A 104 13.91 1.32 1.35
N GLN A 105 13.55 0.37 0.49
CA GLN A 105 13.65 -1.05 0.80
C GLN A 105 15.13 -1.50 0.87
N LEU A 106 15.51 -2.20 1.93
CA LEU A 106 16.87 -2.71 2.11
C LEU A 106 17.10 -3.99 1.29
N ARG A 107 18.22 -4.01 0.53
CA ARG A 107 18.65 -5.18 -0.25
C ARG A 107 19.17 -6.25 0.68
N ALA A 108 18.57 -7.43 0.60
CA ALA A 108 18.95 -8.56 1.46
C ALA A 108 19.05 -9.90 0.71
N ARG A 109 19.01 -9.87 -0.63
CA ARG A 109 19.26 -11.05 -1.45
C ARG A 109 20.70 -11.52 -1.29
N ARG A 110 20.89 -12.80 -0.96
CA ARG A 110 22.21 -13.35 -0.60
C ARG A 110 23.03 -13.80 -1.82
N LYS A 111 24.33 -13.53 -1.78
CA LYS A 111 25.32 -14.24 -2.61
C LYS A 111 25.52 -15.64 -2.04
N VAL A 112 25.55 -16.64 -2.91
CA VAL A 112 25.68 -18.06 -2.52
C VAL A 112 26.80 -18.74 -3.29
N SER A 113 27.20 -19.93 -2.86
CA SER A 113 28.16 -20.75 -3.61
C SER A 113 27.60 -21.15 -4.98
N LYS A 114 28.47 -21.19 -6.00
CA LYS A 114 28.12 -21.69 -7.32
C LYS A 114 27.64 -23.15 -7.22
N GLY A 115 26.50 -23.45 -7.83
CA GLY A 115 25.88 -24.78 -7.78
C GLY A 115 24.89 -24.99 -6.64
N THR A 116 24.65 -23.99 -5.79
CA THR A 116 23.50 -24.00 -4.86
C THR A 116 22.21 -24.19 -5.65
N ALA A 117 21.37 -25.14 -5.23
CA ALA A 117 20.12 -25.44 -5.92
C ALA A 117 19.23 -24.20 -6.02
N GLY A 118 18.68 -23.93 -7.20
CA GLY A 118 17.83 -22.77 -7.47
C GLY A 118 18.57 -21.42 -7.55
N SER A 119 19.89 -21.38 -7.36
CA SER A 119 20.67 -20.15 -7.51
C SER A 119 20.72 -19.68 -8.96
N VAL A 120 20.84 -18.36 -9.13
CA VAL A 120 20.98 -17.71 -10.45
C VAL A 120 22.40 -17.20 -10.59
N LEU A 121 23.06 -17.57 -11.70
CA LEU A 121 24.41 -17.11 -12.03
C LEU A 121 24.33 -15.88 -12.91
N VAL A 122 25.03 -14.83 -12.49
CA VAL A 122 25.16 -13.56 -13.20
C VAL A 122 26.62 -13.39 -13.59
N THR A 123 26.85 -13.00 -14.85
CA THR A 123 28.18 -12.60 -15.33
C THR A 123 28.33 -11.09 -15.14
N ASN A 124 29.20 -10.71 -14.22
CA ASN A 124 29.52 -9.32 -13.92
C ASN A 124 30.22 -8.62 -15.10
N LYS A 125 30.26 -7.28 -15.07
CA LYS A 125 30.93 -6.46 -16.10
C LYS A 125 32.42 -6.79 -16.29
N ASP A 126 33.08 -7.30 -15.25
CA ASP A 126 34.48 -7.71 -15.27
C ASP A 126 34.69 -9.16 -15.76
N GLY A 127 33.61 -9.86 -16.14
CA GLY A 127 33.62 -11.25 -16.60
C GLY A 127 33.63 -12.29 -15.49
N THR A 128 33.59 -11.87 -14.21
CA THR A 128 33.44 -12.79 -13.08
C THR A 128 31.99 -13.27 -12.96
N GLU A 129 31.77 -14.46 -12.39
CA GLU A 129 30.43 -14.98 -12.14
C GLU A 129 30.08 -14.85 -10.65
N THR A 130 28.89 -14.33 -10.35
CA THR A 130 28.31 -14.31 -9.01
C THR A 130 27.04 -15.15 -9.00
N ALA A 131 26.94 -16.08 -8.05
CA ALA A 131 25.71 -16.83 -7.81
C ALA A 131 24.89 -16.13 -6.73
N TRP A 132 23.61 -15.88 -7.02
CA TRP A 132 22.63 -15.30 -6.11
C TRP A 132 21.62 -16.37 -5.69
N GLU A 133 21.13 -16.30 -4.44
CA GLU A 133 20.02 -17.16 -4.00
C GLU A 133 18.79 -16.99 -4.91
N SER A 134 17.90 -17.98 -4.95
CA SER A 134 16.66 -17.88 -5.72
C SER A 134 15.81 -16.69 -5.27
N ILE A 135 15.19 -15.96 -6.21
CA ILE A 135 14.24 -14.90 -5.88
C ILE A 135 13.06 -15.42 -5.04
N VAL A 136 12.64 -16.66 -5.28
CA VAL A 136 11.53 -17.31 -4.54
C VAL A 136 11.90 -17.51 -3.08
N ASP A 137 13.12 -17.97 -2.80
CA ASP A 137 13.59 -18.18 -1.43
C ASP A 137 13.81 -16.85 -0.71
N TYR A 138 14.33 -15.84 -1.43
CA TYR A 138 14.49 -14.50 -0.90
C TYR A 138 13.14 -13.86 -0.52
N VAL A 139 12.14 -13.93 -1.41
CA VAL A 139 10.80 -13.39 -1.17
C VAL A 139 10.12 -14.07 0.02
N LYS A 140 10.14 -15.40 0.10
CA LYS A 140 9.58 -16.15 1.25
C LYS A 140 10.16 -15.67 2.57
N ARG A 141 11.49 -15.61 2.63
CA ARG A 141 12.24 -15.19 3.81
C ARG A 141 11.97 -13.73 4.18
N SER A 142 11.90 -12.86 3.18
CA SER A 142 11.58 -11.44 3.32
C SER A 142 10.16 -11.19 3.84
N VAL A 143 9.19 -11.96 3.36
CA VAL A 143 7.79 -11.90 3.83
C VAL A 143 7.68 -12.44 5.25
N ASP A 144 8.42 -13.50 5.60
CA ASP A 144 8.49 -14.01 6.98
C ASP A 144 9.03 -12.96 7.96
N HIS A 145 10.12 -12.27 7.61
CA HIS A 145 10.68 -11.20 8.44
C HIS A 145 9.69 -10.05 8.66
N ARG A 146 8.98 -9.62 7.60
CA ARG A 146 7.96 -8.56 7.69
C ARG A 146 6.75 -9.00 8.49
N PHE A 147 6.27 -10.22 8.31
CA PHE A 147 5.20 -10.79 9.15
C PHE A 147 5.57 -10.73 10.63
N VAL A 148 6.80 -11.14 10.97
CA VAL A 148 7.31 -11.09 12.34
C VAL A 148 7.39 -9.66 12.86
N LEU A 149 7.91 -8.73 12.07
CA LEU A 149 8.03 -7.33 12.49
C LEU A 149 6.65 -6.69 12.74
N LEU A 150 5.68 -6.93 11.85
CA LEU A 150 4.31 -6.44 12.01
C LEU A 150 3.64 -7.04 13.25
N TYR A 151 3.84 -8.35 13.48
CA TYR A 151 3.39 -9.02 14.69
C TYR A 151 3.96 -8.41 15.97
N ARG A 152 5.27 -8.16 16.02
CA ARG A 152 5.93 -7.49 17.15
C ARG A 152 5.38 -6.08 17.33
N GLY A 153 5.13 -5.35 16.24
CA GLY A 153 4.51 -4.03 16.27
C GLY A 153 3.14 -4.05 16.92
N MET A 154 2.26 -4.95 16.51
CA MET A 154 0.94 -5.14 17.13
C MET A 154 1.07 -5.53 18.60
N LEU A 155 1.93 -6.51 18.93
CA LEU A 155 2.10 -6.99 20.30
C LEU A 155 2.56 -5.89 21.25
N THR A 156 3.62 -5.15 20.88
CA THR A 156 4.16 -4.07 21.70
C THR A 156 3.16 -2.93 21.83
N ALA A 157 2.52 -2.52 20.73
CA ALA A 157 1.52 -1.45 20.76
C ALA A 157 0.29 -1.82 21.58
N PHE A 158 -0.18 -3.06 21.51
CA PHE A 158 -1.33 -3.53 22.28
C PHE A 158 -1.02 -3.71 23.77
N ALA A 159 0.24 -4.00 24.12
CA ALA A 159 0.66 -4.03 25.52
C ALA A 159 0.68 -2.64 26.15
N GLU A 160 1.08 -1.61 25.40
CA GLU A 160 1.09 -0.22 25.89
C GLU A 160 -0.28 0.45 25.80
N ARG A 161 -1.05 0.14 24.76
CA ARG A 161 -2.37 0.68 24.45
C ARG A 161 -3.31 -0.48 24.11
N PRO A 162 -4.04 -1.06 25.08
CA PRO A 162 -4.94 -2.17 24.84
C PRO A 162 -6.05 -1.80 23.82
N PRO A 163 -6.25 -2.60 22.75
CA PRO A 163 -7.32 -2.33 21.79
C PRO A 163 -8.74 -2.35 22.36
N GLN A 164 -8.95 -2.98 23.53
CA GLN A 164 -10.22 -3.01 24.25
C GLN A 164 -10.63 -1.66 24.84
N ASP A 165 -9.70 -0.70 24.90
CA ASP A 165 -10.01 0.68 25.29
C ASP A 165 -10.90 1.38 24.23
N TYR A 166 -11.03 0.79 23.04
CA TYR A 166 -11.81 1.28 21.91
C TYR A 166 -13.00 0.35 21.61
N ASP A 167 -14.01 0.86 20.92
CA ASP A 167 -15.13 0.06 20.41
C ASP A 167 -14.69 -0.81 19.22
N VAL A 168 -13.74 -0.31 18.43
CA VAL A 168 -13.05 -1.02 17.35
C VAL A 168 -11.67 -0.41 17.14
N THR A 169 -10.71 -1.24 16.77
CA THR A 169 -9.35 -0.82 16.42
C THR A 169 -9.00 -1.16 14.98
N PHE A 170 -8.44 -0.19 14.25
CA PHE A 170 -7.79 -0.40 12.96
C PHE A 170 -6.28 -0.40 13.15
N PHE A 171 -5.60 -1.38 12.57
CA PHE A 171 -4.14 -1.43 12.49
C PHE A 171 -3.72 -1.33 11.03
N THR A 172 -2.86 -0.36 10.69
CA THR A 172 -2.48 -0.07 9.31
C THR A 172 -0.97 -0.13 9.11
N ALA A 173 -0.52 -0.45 7.90
CA ALA A 173 0.88 -0.31 7.47
C ALA A 173 0.94 0.40 6.10
N PRO A 174 2.08 0.98 5.70
CA PRO A 174 2.18 1.81 4.51
C PRO A 174 2.18 1.01 3.19
N GLU A 175 2.10 1.73 2.07
CA GLU A 175 2.24 1.16 0.74
C GLU A 175 3.59 0.44 0.58
N PHE A 176 3.65 -0.66 -0.18
CA PHE A 176 4.86 -1.47 -0.43
C PHE A 176 5.48 -2.16 0.78
N TYR A 177 4.79 -2.19 1.93
CA TYR A 177 5.32 -2.82 3.15
C TYR A 177 5.88 -4.23 2.88
N TRP A 178 5.17 -5.03 2.07
CA TRP A 178 5.50 -6.42 1.78
C TRP A 178 6.57 -6.63 0.69
N ASN A 179 6.90 -5.59 -0.07
CA ASN A 179 7.78 -5.68 -1.23
C ASN A 179 9.24 -5.87 -0.86
N VAL A 180 9.99 -6.56 -1.73
CA VAL A 180 11.46 -6.52 -1.77
C VAL A 180 11.93 -5.48 -2.80
N PRO A 181 13.16 -4.96 -2.73
CA PRO A 181 13.66 -3.97 -3.69
C PRO A 181 13.60 -4.49 -5.13
N TRP A 182 13.15 -3.64 -6.07
CA TRP A 182 13.13 -3.98 -7.50
C TRP A 182 14.53 -4.27 -8.08
N THR A 183 15.57 -3.68 -7.47
CA THR A 183 16.98 -3.91 -7.81
C THR A 183 17.47 -5.32 -7.49
N ASP A 184 16.72 -6.12 -6.72
CA ASP A 184 17.08 -7.51 -6.41
C ASP A 184 16.51 -8.52 -7.42
N PHE A 185 15.72 -8.07 -8.40
CA PHE A 185 15.30 -8.88 -9.55
C PHE A 185 16.33 -8.80 -10.66
N LEU A 186 16.75 -9.95 -11.18
CA LEU A 186 17.84 -10.04 -12.16
C LEU A 186 17.32 -10.18 -13.60
N ASN A 187 16.10 -10.65 -13.78
CA ASN A 187 15.49 -10.85 -15.09
C ASN A 187 13.95 -10.87 -15.00
N THR A 188 13.29 -10.84 -16.16
CA THR A 188 11.82 -10.84 -16.25
C THR A 188 11.18 -12.12 -15.70
N ASP A 189 11.81 -13.28 -15.85
CA ASP A 189 11.25 -14.54 -15.33
C ASP A 189 11.12 -14.50 -13.80
N GLU A 190 12.11 -13.89 -13.12
CA GLU A 190 12.06 -13.66 -11.68
C GLU A 190 10.93 -12.69 -11.28
N VAL A 191 10.68 -11.65 -12.08
CA VAL A 191 9.57 -10.70 -11.85
C VAL A 191 8.22 -11.41 -11.95
N LEU A 192 8.05 -12.25 -12.98
CA LEU A 192 6.78 -12.92 -13.25
C LEU A 192 6.51 -14.05 -12.25
N VAL A 193 7.53 -14.82 -11.85
CA VAL A 193 7.33 -15.97 -10.95
C VAL A 193 6.91 -15.55 -9.54
N VAL A 194 7.30 -14.36 -9.08
CA VAL A 194 6.97 -13.91 -7.72
C VAL A 194 5.59 -13.28 -7.60
N ALA A 195 4.94 -12.93 -8.72
CA ALA A 195 3.73 -12.12 -8.68
C ALA A 195 2.58 -12.80 -7.92
N ASP A 196 2.31 -14.07 -8.22
CA ASP A 196 1.30 -14.84 -7.50
C ASP A 196 1.82 -15.32 -6.14
N LEU A 197 3.12 -15.62 -6.04
CA LEU A 197 3.76 -16.03 -4.78
C LEU A 197 3.59 -14.96 -3.68
N PHE A 198 3.81 -13.69 -4.01
CA PHE A 198 3.68 -12.61 -3.05
C PHE A 198 2.26 -12.48 -2.52
N LEU A 199 1.26 -12.47 -3.41
CA LEU A 199 -0.14 -12.36 -2.98
C LEU A 199 -0.56 -13.55 -2.13
N GLU A 200 -0.15 -14.77 -2.51
CA GLU A 200 -0.40 -15.98 -1.73
C GLU A 200 0.22 -15.90 -0.33
N LEU A 201 1.53 -15.62 -0.26
CA LEU A 201 2.26 -15.54 1.00
C LEU A 201 1.70 -14.45 1.91
N VAL A 202 1.53 -13.23 1.39
CA VAL A 202 1.01 -12.10 2.16
C VAL A 202 -0.37 -12.44 2.70
N THR A 203 -1.28 -12.96 1.86
CA THR A 203 -2.62 -13.38 2.30
C THR A 203 -2.56 -14.42 3.41
N GLN A 204 -1.73 -15.46 3.27
CA GLN A 204 -1.54 -16.46 4.33
C GLN A 204 -1.01 -15.85 5.62
N LYS A 205 -0.02 -14.95 5.53
CA LYS A 205 0.61 -14.32 6.70
C LYS A 205 -0.32 -13.36 7.42
N VAL A 206 -1.06 -12.51 6.71
CA VAL A 206 -1.98 -11.55 7.34
C VAL A 206 -3.17 -12.25 7.99
N ARG A 207 -3.69 -13.33 7.39
CA ARG A 207 -4.71 -14.18 8.01
C ARG A 207 -4.18 -14.89 9.26
N SER A 208 -2.96 -15.41 9.19
CA SER A 208 -2.29 -16.02 10.34
C SER A 208 -1.98 -14.98 11.43
N LEU A 209 -1.75 -13.72 11.05
CA LEU A 209 -1.47 -12.63 11.96
C LEU A 209 -2.71 -12.27 12.76
N ILE A 210 -3.83 -11.98 12.10
CA ILE A 210 -5.06 -11.54 12.77
C ILE A 210 -5.64 -12.63 13.68
N ALA A 211 -5.48 -13.91 13.31
CA ALA A 211 -5.89 -15.05 14.14
C ALA A 211 -5.13 -15.16 15.47
N LYS A 212 -3.97 -14.50 15.62
CA LYS A 212 -3.22 -14.45 16.89
C LYS A 212 -3.81 -13.48 17.91
N PHE A 213 -4.76 -12.65 17.48
CA PHE A 213 -5.41 -11.61 18.28
C PHE A 213 -6.93 -11.83 18.26
N PRO A 214 -7.44 -12.89 18.91
CA PRO A 214 -8.87 -13.20 18.90
C PRO A 214 -9.69 -12.08 19.53
N GLU A 215 -10.93 -11.90 19.04
CA GLU A 215 -11.81 -10.81 19.48
C GLU A 215 -12.04 -10.79 20.99
N CYS A 216 -12.18 -11.96 21.63
CA CYS A 216 -12.33 -12.08 23.08
C CYS A 216 -11.22 -11.41 23.89
N ASP A 217 -9.97 -11.51 23.41
CA ASP A 217 -8.77 -11.10 24.15
C ASP A 217 -8.24 -9.73 23.72
N TYR A 218 -8.77 -9.18 22.62
CA TYR A 218 -8.25 -7.97 21.96
C TYR A 218 -9.36 -7.05 21.43
N GLY A 219 -10.63 -7.34 21.68
CA GLY A 219 -11.74 -6.61 21.08
C GLY A 219 -11.75 -6.71 19.55
N LYS A 220 -12.52 -5.83 18.92
CA LYS A 220 -12.73 -5.82 17.46
C LYS A 220 -11.54 -5.21 16.73
N LEU A 221 -10.92 -5.98 15.85
CA LEU A 221 -9.76 -5.57 15.08
C LEU A 221 -10.03 -5.67 13.57
N VAL A 222 -9.66 -4.62 12.84
CA VAL A 222 -9.55 -4.61 11.37
C VAL A 222 -8.10 -4.29 11.00
N LEU A 223 -7.52 -5.10 10.11
CA LEU A 223 -6.13 -4.98 9.70
C LEU A 223 -6.05 -4.57 8.23
N LEU A 224 -5.32 -3.47 7.99
CA LEU A 224 -4.97 -2.92 6.68
C LEU A 224 -3.45 -2.94 6.53
N PRO A 225 -2.83 -4.12 6.33
CA PRO A 225 -1.43 -4.38 6.67
C PRO A 225 -0.45 -3.88 5.60
N GLY A 226 -0.74 -2.75 4.96
CA GLY A 226 0.04 -2.25 3.84
C GLY A 226 -0.20 -3.03 2.56
N THR A 227 0.55 -2.66 1.53
CA THR A 227 0.30 -3.17 0.17
C THR A 227 1.45 -3.99 -0.39
N ILE A 228 1.14 -4.71 -1.46
CA ILE A 228 2.07 -5.48 -2.26
C ILE A 228 1.94 -5.10 -3.74
N ALA A 229 3.00 -4.49 -4.31
CA ALA A 229 3.11 -4.23 -5.74
C ALA A 229 3.80 -5.38 -6.49
N VAL A 230 3.16 -5.92 -7.53
CA VAL A 230 3.74 -6.95 -8.40
C VAL A 230 3.39 -6.69 -9.87
N LEU A 231 4.15 -7.31 -10.78
CA LEU A 231 3.95 -7.21 -12.22
C LEU A 231 3.49 -8.55 -12.78
N LYS A 232 2.40 -8.54 -13.56
CA LYS A 232 1.84 -9.72 -14.19
C LYS A 232 1.85 -9.59 -15.71
N PRO A 233 1.88 -10.72 -16.46
CA PRO A 233 1.64 -10.67 -17.89
C PRO A 233 0.24 -10.13 -18.14
N SER A 234 0.11 -9.14 -19.03
CA SER A 234 -1.21 -8.66 -19.44
C SER A 234 -1.57 -9.18 -20.83
N VAL A 235 -2.83 -9.60 -20.97
CA VAL A 235 -3.37 -10.19 -22.20
C VAL A 235 -4.39 -9.29 -22.91
N ASN A 236 -4.77 -8.15 -22.32
CA ASN A 236 -5.82 -7.27 -22.85
C ASN A 236 -5.40 -5.79 -22.82
N ILE A 237 -4.22 -5.49 -23.37
CA ILE A 237 -3.75 -4.11 -23.52
C ILE A 237 -3.84 -3.74 -24.99
N PHE A 238 -4.58 -2.68 -25.29
CA PHE A 238 -4.82 -2.21 -26.65
C PHE A 238 -4.18 -0.84 -26.89
N ASN A 239 -3.78 -0.58 -28.13
CA ASN A 239 -3.43 0.75 -28.61
C ASN A 239 -4.71 1.59 -28.78
N LYS A 240 -4.56 2.90 -29.02
CA LYS A 240 -5.70 3.81 -29.27
C LYS A 240 -6.54 3.43 -30.51
N ASP A 241 -5.96 2.71 -31.46
CA ASP A 241 -6.64 2.20 -32.65
C ASP A 241 -7.35 0.85 -32.44
N GLY A 242 -7.29 0.29 -31.23
CA GLY A 242 -7.91 -0.98 -30.86
C GLY A 242 -7.09 -2.23 -31.21
N SER A 243 -5.88 -2.07 -31.77
CA SER A 243 -4.95 -3.19 -31.98
C SER A 243 -4.27 -3.63 -30.68
N ASP A 244 -3.83 -4.88 -30.59
CA ASP A 244 -3.08 -5.40 -29.42
C ASP A 244 -1.76 -4.63 -29.24
N ALA A 245 -1.59 -4.02 -28.07
CA ALA A 245 -0.37 -3.27 -27.71
C ALA A 245 0.70 -4.18 -27.10
N SER A 246 0.29 -5.22 -26.38
CA SER A 246 1.19 -6.19 -25.74
C SER A 246 1.38 -7.40 -26.65
N THR A 247 2.63 -7.71 -27.01
CA THR A 247 2.99 -8.89 -27.81
C THR A 247 4.16 -9.63 -27.16
N ASP A 248 4.44 -10.87 -27.60
CA ASP A 248 5.61 -11.63 -27.11
C ASP A 248 6.95 -10.89 -27.32
N LYS A 249 7.04 -10.02 -28.34
CA LYS A 249 8.25 -9.24 -28.65
C LYS A 249 8.28 -7.86 -28.00
N ASN A 250 7.13 -7.36 -27.55
CA ASN A 250 6.95 -6.07 -26.91
C ASN A 250 5.91 -6.23 -25.80
N SER A 251 6.27 -6.97 -24.76
CA SER A 251 5.33 -7.28 -23.68
C SER A 251 5.15 -6.07 -22.77
N ILE A 252 3.90 -5.71 -22.54
CA ILE A 252 3.52 -4.72 -21.55
C ILE A 252 2.93 -5.48 -20.36
N LEU A 253 3.50 -5.24 -19.19
CA LEU A 253 3.10 -5.86 -17.94
C LEU A 253 1.98 -5.05 -17.29
N GLU A 254 1.08 -5.76 -16.62
CA GLU A 254 0.06 -5.16 -15.78
C GLU A 254 0.63 -5.01 -14.37
N ALA A 255 0.61 -3.76 -13.89
CA ALA A 255 0.96 -3.48 -12.51
C ALA A 255 -0.25 -3.71 -11.62
N THR A 256 -0.01 -4.47 -10.57
CA THR A 256 -1.02 -4.82 -9.57
C THR A 256 -0.46 -4.44 -8.22
N ASN A 257 -1.18 -3.64 -7.45
CA ASN A 257 -0.76 -3.23 -6.12
C ASN A 257 -1.93 -3.43 -5.16
N HIS A 258 -1.81 -4.41 -4.27
CA HIS A 258 -2.95 -4.94 -3.53
C HIS A 258 -2.80 -4.71 -2.03
N LEU A 259 -3.90 -4.36 -1.38
CA LEU A 259 -4.07 -4.44 0.07
C LEU A 259 -4.96 -5.63 0.41
N VAL A 260 -4.53 -6.46 1.36
CA VAL A 260 -5.35 -7.57 1.88
C VAL A 260 -5.97 -7.15 3.21
N CYS A 261 -7.26 -6.81 3.19
CA CYS A 261 -8.03 -6.44 4.38
C CYS A 261 -8.50 -7.69 5.10
N VAL A 262 -8.19 -7.81 6.40
CA VAL A 262 -8.63 -8.93 7.26
C VAL A 262 -9.15 -8.40 8.60
N HIS A 263 -9.90 -9.23 9.33
CA HIS A 263 -10.42 -8.87 10.65
C HIS A 263 -10.49 -10.10 11.57
N ASN A 264 -10.63 -9.88 12.88
CA ASN A 264 -10.79 -10.96 13.87
C ASN A 264 -12.24 -11.26 14.26
N LEU A 265 -13.20 -10.56 13.65
CA LEU A 265 -14.64 -10.67 13.94
C LEU A 265 -15.22 -12.04 13.58
N SER A 266 -16.30 -12.40 14.25
CA SER A 266 -17.10 -13.59 13.91
C SER A 266 -17.58 -13.55 12.45
N LEU A 267 -17.48 -14.70 11.79
CA LEU A 267 -18.03 -14.95 10.46
C LEU A 267 -19.39 -15.65 10.52
N ASN A 268 -19.75 -16.18 11.70
CA ASN A 268 -20.99 -16.94 11.94
C ASN A 268 -22.04 -16.06 12.63
N ASP A 269 -22.27 -14.86 12.11
CA ASP A 269 -23.29 -13.94 12.60
C ASP A 269 -24.13 -13.36 11.47
N GLU A 270 -25.05 -12.47 11.81
CA GLU A 270 -26.01 -11.90 10.86
C GLU A 270 -25.39 -10.97 9.80
N HIS A 271 -24.14 -10.54 10.00
CA HIS A 271 -23.52 -9.54 9.14
C HIS A 271 -22.83 -10.13 7.89
N GLN A 272 -22.75 -11.47 7.77
CA GLN A 272 -22.25 -12.20 6.59
C GLN A 272 -20.94 -11.64 6.02
N ARG A 273 -19.95 -11.42 6.89
CA ARG A 273 -18.69 -10.78 6.52
C ARG A 273 -17.77 -11.73 5.74
N PRO A 274 -17.04 -11.23 4.73
CA PRO A 274 -15.94 -11.99 4.14
C PRO A 274 -14.84 -12.22 5.16
N ALA A 275 -14.17 -13.38 5.14
CA ALA A 275 -13.02 -13.62 6.00
C ALA A 275 -11.82 -12.72 5.65
N TYR A 276 -11.69 -12.36 4.36
CA TYR A 276 -10.76 -11.36 3.88
C TYR A 276 -11.19 -10.80 2.53
N MET A 277 -10.63 -9.65 2.19
CA MET A 277 -10.85 -8.97 0.92
C MET A 277 -9.54 -8.44 0.36
N VAL A 278 -9.44 -8.40 -0.97
CA VAL A 278 -8.29 -7.86 -1.70
C VAL A 278 -8.74 -6.60 -2.41
N TRP A 279 -8.14 -5.46 -2.02
CA TRP A 279 -8.39 -4.16 -2.63
C TRP A 279 -7.21 -3.77 -3.53
N PRO A 280 -7.39 -3.70 -4.86
CA PRO A 280 -6.32 -3.31 -5.78
C PRO A 280 -6.19 -1.79 -5.86
N LYS A 281 -5.00 -1.27 -6.16
CA LYS A 281 -4.75 0.10 -6.65
C LYS A 281 -5.19 0.18 -8.12
N ARG A 282 -5.89 1.24 -8.50
CA ARG A 282 -6.34 1.46 -9.88
C ARG A 282 -5.26 2.08 -10.75
N THR A 283 -4.53 3.05 -10.18
CA THR A 283 -3.63 3.91 -10.94
C THR A 283 -2.22 3.79 -10.40
N VAL A 284 -1.34 3.30 -11.26
CA VAL A 284 0.05 3.02 -10.94
C VAL A 284 0.88 4.27 -11.19
N SER A 285 1.80 4.55 -10.26
CA SER A 285 2.77 5.62 -10.43
C SER A 285 4.11 5.06 -10.90
N TRP A 286 4.92 5.91 -11.53
CA TRP A 286 6.31 5.57 -11.86
C TRP A 286 7.14 5.27 -10.61
N ILE A 287 6.72 5.78 -9.44
CA ILE A 287 7.42 5.55 -8.17
C ILE A 287 7.25 4.12 -7.64
N ASP A 288 6.19 3.42 -8.04
CA ASP A 288 5.86 2.07 -7.56
C ASP A 288 6.93 1.03 -7.94
N PHE A 289 7.72 1.34 -8.97
CA PHE A 289 8.70 0.46 -9.59
C PHE A 289 10.11 1.06 -9.65
N ILE A 290 10.39 2.06 -8.80
CA ILE A 290 11.75 2.61 -8.70
C ILE A 290 12.67 1.54 -8.13
N GLY A 291 13.72 1.25 -8.89
CA GLY A 291 14.95 0.62 -8.40
C GLY A 291 16.06 1.66 -8.37
N ASP A 292 16.97 1.60 -9.36
CA ASP A 292 18.12 2.52 -9.45
C ASP A 292 17.83 3.81 -10.22
N THR A 293 16.80 3.82 -11.07
CA THR A 293 16.53 4.92 -12.01
C THR A 293 15.03 5.15 -12.19
N ARG A 294 14.68 6.34 -12.69
CA ARG A 294 13.30 6.77 -12.94
C ARG A 294 12.68 5.99 -14.10
N CYS A 295 11.37 5.75 -14.04
CA CYS A 295 10.62 5.28 -15.20
C CYS A 295 10.24 6.44 -16.12
N ASP A 296 10.40 6.24 -17.42
CA ASP A 296 9.98 7.19 -18.45
C ASP A 296 8.54 6.92 -18.90
N ARG A 297 7.86 7.96 -19.40
CA ARG A 297 6.59 7.79 -20.11
C ARG A 297 6.88 7.18 -21.48
N GLY A 298 6.22 6.07 -21.79
CA GLY A 298 6.32 5.34 -23.04
C GLY A 298 5.06 5.44 -23.88
N ASP A 299 4.66 4.32 -24.49
CA ASP A 299 3.62 4.26 -25.51
C ASP A 299 2.23 4.65 -24.97
N GLU A 300 1.51 5.46 -25.76
CA GLU A 300 0.11 5.79 -25.50
C GLU A 300 -0.80 4.58 -25.73
N LEU A 301 -1.65 4.26 -24.76
CA LEU A 301 -2.54 3.11 -24.82
C LEU A 301 -3.99 3.56 -25.01
N GLY A 302 -4.84 2.62 -25.42
CA GLY A 302 -6.29 2.78 -25.34
C GLY A 302 -6.72 2.85 -23.87
N ASN A 303 -7.84 3.54 -23.62
CA ASN A 303 -8.37 3.69 -22.26
C ASN A 303 -8.72 2.32 -21.67
N ASN A 304 -8.41 2.14 -20.38
CA ASN A 304 -8.68 0.88 -19.69
C ASN A 304 -10.18 0.77 -19.39
N ALA A 305 -10.80 -0.37 -19.70
CA ALA A 305 -12.23 -0.59 -19.48
C ALA A 305 -12.65 -0.48 -18.00
N SER A 306 -11.74 -0.76 -17.06
CA SER A 306 -12.01 -0.65 -15.62
C SER A 306 -12.01 0.79 -15.10
N ASN A 307 -11.41 1.74 -15.83
CA ASN A 307 -11.59 3.18 -15.61
C ASN A 307 -11.34 3.95 -16.92
N PRO A 308 -12.36 4.06 -17.79
CA PRO A 308 -12.21 4.63 -19.13
C PRO A 308 -12.04 6.15 -19.15
N ASP A 309 -12.23 6.83 -18.02
CA ASP A 309 -12.06 8.28 -17.91
C ASP A 309 -10.60 8.67 -17.63
N LEU A 310 -9.74 7.71 -17.28
CA LEU A 310 -8.31 7.94 -17.04
C LEU A 310 -7.47 7.74 -18.30
N GLU A 311 -6.52 8.66 -18.48
CA GLU A 311 -5.46 8.49 -19.46
C GLU A 311 -4.63 7.24 -19.14
N ASN A 312 -4.38 6.44 -20.17
CA ASN A 312 -3.62 5.20 -20.06
C ASN A 312 -2.43 5.20 -21.02
N TYR A 313 -1.28 4.79 -20.51
CA TYR A 313 -0.04 4.67 -21.26
C TYR A 313 0.88 3.65 -20.58
N ALA A 314 1.92 3.23 -21.27
CA ALA A 314 2.96 2.35 -20.74
C ALA A 314 4.12 3.17 -20.16
N HIS A 315 4.52 2.89 -18.93
CA HIS A 315 5.78 3.34 -18.36
C HIS A 315 6.92 2.43 -18.83
N VAL A 316 8.08 2.99 -19.16
CA VAL A 316 9.32 2.22 -19.40
C VAL A 316 10.17 2.33 -18.13
N CYS A 317 10.27 1.24 -17.39
CA CYS A 317 10.95 1.20 -16.09
C CYS A 317 12.21 0.35 -16.15
N THR A 318 13.31 0.87 -15.63
CA THR A 318 14.52 0.09 -15.37
C THR A 318 14.48 -0.37 -13.92
N LEU A 319 14.13 -1.65 -13.70
CA LEU A 319 13.97 -2.22 -12.36
C LEU A 319 15.33 -2.51 -11.70
N ASN A 320 16.31 -2.93 -12.51
CA ASN A 320 17.67 -3.21 -12.09
C ASN A 320 18.65 -2.66 -13.14
N GLY A 321 19.38 -1.61 -12.78
CA GLY A 321 20.31 -0.93 -13.69
C GLY A 321 21.61 -1.69 -13.92
N GLU A 322 22.02 -2.55 -12.99
CA GLU A 322 23.22 -3.39 -13.13
C GLU A 322 23.02 -4.46 -14.20
N GLU A 323 21.84 -5.09 -14.19
CA GLU A 323 21.45 -6.18 -15.09
C GLU A 323 20.68 -5.73 -16.34
N LYS A 324 20.42 -4.42 -16.47
CA LYS A 324 19.64 -3.83 -17.56
C LYS A 324 18.24 -4.44 -17.70
N LEU A 325 17.60 -4.77 -16.58
CA LEU A 325 16.21 -5.25 -16.58
C LEU A 325 15.28 -4.06 -16.83
N VAL A 326 14.84 -3.93 -18.09
CA VAL A 326 13.90 -2.89 -18.54
C VAL A 326 12.57 -3.52 -18.91
N VAL A 327 11.48 -3.00 -18.35
CA VAL A 327 10.12 -3.50 -18.59
C VAL A 327 9.18 -2.37 -18.98
N LYS A 328 8.10 -2.70 -19.70
CA LYS A 328 6.98 -1.80 -19.94
C LYS A 328 5.82 -2.12 -19.00
N ILE A 329 5.23 -1.11 -18.36
CA ILE A 329 4.22 -1.29 -17.32
C ILE A 329 3.01 -0.39 -17.62
N GLN A 330 1.81 -0.95 -17.68
CA GLN A 330 0.60 -0.17 -17.89
C GLN A 330 0.26 0.70 -16.65
N ARG A 331 -0.12 1.96 -16.89
CA ARG A 331 -0.52 2.91 -15.83
C ARG A 331 -1.82 2.53 -15.13
N VAL A 332 -2.86 2.15 -15.88
CA VAL A 332 -4.18 1.86 -15.30
C VAL A 332 -4.36 0.35 -15.19
N SER A 333 -4.46 -0.16 -13.96
CA SER A 333 -4.71 -1.57 -13.68
C SER A 333 -6.16 -1.93 -13.97
N SER A 334 -6.39 -3.15 -14.45
CA SER A 334 -7.71 -3.72 -14.71
C SER A 334 -8.28 -4.45 -13.49
N ASP A 335 -7.47 -4.67 -12.45
CA ASP A 335 -7.83 -5.46 -11.27
C ASP A 335 -9.09 -4.93 -10.58
N LYS A 336 -9.87 -5.84 -10.02
CA LYS A 336 -11.11 -5.53 -9.30
C LYS A 336 -11.00 -6.07 -7.89
N VAL A 337 -11.82 -5.51 -7.01
CA VAL A 337 -11.96 -6.05 -5.65
C VAL A 337 -12.35 -7.53 -5.70
N GLN A 338 -11.80 -8.30 -4.76
CA GLN A 338 -12.18 -9.68 -4.52
C GLN A 338 -12.47 -9.88 -3.03
N ALA A 339 -13.48 -10.67 -2.71
CA ALA A 339 -13.85 -11.04 -1.34
C ALA A 339 -13.85 -12.57 -1.21
N PHE A 340 -13.48 -13.10 -0.05
CA PHE A 340 -13.28 -14.53 0.16
C PHE A 340 -13.87 -15.01 1.48
N ASP A 341 -14.29 -16.29 1.52
CA ASP A 341 -14.67 -16.96 2.75
C ASP A 341 -13.47 -17.49 3.55
N ASP A 342 -13.74 -18.13 4.68
CA ASP A 342 -12.74 -18.71 5.59
C ASP A 342 -11.95 -19.86 4.97
N TYR A 343 -12.52 -20.54 3.98
CA TYR A 343 -11.84 -21.57 3.18
C TYR A 343 -11.01 -20.99 2.02
N GLY A 344 -11.00 -19.66 1.83
CA GLY A 344 -10.31 -19.00 0.73
C GLY A 344 -11.02 -19.12 -0.61
N ARG A 345 -12.31 -19.45 -0.63
CA ARG A 345 -13.13 -19.46 -1.84
C ARG A 345 -13.66 -18.06 -2.10
N GLN A 346 -13.54 -17.62 -3.34
CA GLN A 346 -14.02 -16.30 -3.74
C GLN A 346 -15.54 -16.23 -3.65
N LEU A 347 -16.05 -15.15 -3.04
CA LEU A 347 -17.47 -14.84 -2.96
C LEU A 347 -17.97 -14.30 -4.31
N LEU A 348 -19.27 -14.48 -4.57
CA LEU A 348 -19.91 -13.98 -5.79
C LEU A 348 -20.12 -12.47 -5.77
N ASP A 349 -20.19 -11.88 -4.57
CA ASP A 349 -20.24 -10.43 -4.43
C ASP A 349 -18.92 -9.83 -4.90
N THR A 350 -19.02 -8.86 -5.81
CA THR A 350 -17.88 -8.18 -6.44
C THR A 350 -17.67 -6.79 -5.87
N THR A 351 -18.25 -6.51 -4.70
CA THR A 351 -18.03 -5.28 -3.94
C THR A 351 -17.12 -5.52 -2.74
N PHE A 352 -16.45 -4.47 -2.30
CA PHE A 352 -15.68 -4.42 -1.05
C PHE A 352 -16.66 -4.18 0.10
N ASN A 353 -16.79 -5.15 1.00
CA ASN A 353 -17.58 -4.96 2.21
C ASN A 353 -16.83 -4.06 3.21
N ASN A 354 -16.97 -2.76 3.03
CA ASN A 354 -16.33 -1.77 3.88
C ASN A 354 -17.09 -1.43 5.16
N GLU A 355 -18.19 -2.12 5.47
CA GLU A 355 -18.92 -1.95 6.72
C GLU A 355 -18.81 -3.23 7.54
N LEU A 356 -17.59 -3.52 7.99
CA LEU A 356 -17.32 -4.66 8.87
C LEU A 356 -17.88 -4.42 10.28
N ILE A 357 -17.98 -3.16 10.71
CA ILE A 357 -18.66 -2.78 11.95
C ILE A 357 -19.86 -1.93 11.56
N GLU A 358 -21.03 -2.28 12.09
CA GLU A 358 -22.27 -1.55 11.82
C GLU A 358 -22.11 -0.07 12.17
N GLY A 359 -22.48 0.81 11.23
CA GLY A 359 -22.36 2.25 11.39
C GLY A 359 -20.94 2.80 11.20
N LEU A 360 -19.96 1.95 10.86
CA LEU A 360 -18.59 2.40 10.62
C LEU A 360 -18.04 1.95 9.24
N PRO A 361 -18.67 2.39 8.13
CA PRO A 361 -18.11 2.19 6.80
C PRO A 361 -16.79 2.94 6.60
N PHE A 362 -15.82 2.35 5.88
CA PHE A 362 -14.51 2.96 5.58
C PHE A 362 -14.11 2.92 4.09
N GLY A 363 -13.31 3.88 3.64
CA GLY A 363 -12.71 3.93 2.30
C GLY A 363 -11.23 3.59 2.36
N ILE A 364 -10.67 3.13 1.24
CA ILE A 364 -9.22 2.90 1.10
C ILE A 364 -8.75 3.51 -0.22
N ASN A 365 -7.86 4.49 -0.11
CA ASN A 365 -7.08 5.02 -1.20
C ASN A 365 -5.64 4.52 -1.10
N ILE A 366 -5.13 3.95 -2.20
CA ILE A 366 -3.73 3.50 -2.27
C ILE A 366 -2.95 4.51 -3.10
N CYS A 367 -2.16 5.35 -2.41
CA CYS A 367 -1.23 6.30 -3.02
C CYS A 367 -1.87 7.13 -4.14
N LEU A 368 -1.41 7.00 -5.39
CA LEU A 368 -1.88 7.81 -6.51
C LEU A 368 -3.39 7.73 -6.73
N ASP A 369 -4.06 6.63 -6.34
CA ASP A 369 -5.53 6.56 -6.36
C ASP A 369 -6.17 7.73 -5.61
N TYR A 370 -5.60 8.13 -4.47
CA TYR A 370 -6.09 9.29 -3.71
C TYR A 370 -6.20 10.56 -4.56
N ALA A 371 -5.28 10.78 -5.49
CA ALA A 371 -5.26 11.99 -6.30
C ALA A 371 -6.05 11.88 -7.61
N VAL A 372 -6.18 10.69 -8.19
CA VAL A 372 -6.68 10.53 -9.57
C VAL A 372 -7.80 9.50 -9.73
N ALA A 373 -7.97 8.60 -8.77
CA ALA A 373 -9.00 7.55 -8.78
C ALA A 373 -9.55 7.35 -7.36
N SER A 374 -9.90 8.44 -6.69
CA SER A 374 -10.17 8.44 -5.26
C SER A 374 -11.49 7.76 -4.94
N THR A 375 -11.57 7.01 -3.85
CA THR A 375 -12.85 6.52 -3.32
C THR A 375 -13.81 7.64 -2.89
N THR A 376 -13.33 8.88 -2.81
CA THR A 376 -14.16 10.05 -2.45
C THR A 376 -14.76 10.78 -3.66
N THR A 377 -14.23 10.57 -4.87
CA THR A 377 -14.62 11.36 -6.07
C THR A 377 -14.74 10.54 -7.36
N ASP A 378 -14.03 9.41 -7.48
CA ASP A 378 -14.07 8.57 -8.67
C ASP A 378 -15.25 7.59 -8.62
N LYS A 379 -16.19 7.75 -9.55
CA LYS A 379 -17.39 6.93 -9.65
C LYS A 379 -17.10 5.43 -9.87
N TYR A 380 -16.01 5.08 -10.55
CA TYR A 380 -15.65 3.69 -10.82
C TYR A 380 -15.14 2.98 -9.57
N ARG A 381 -14.46 3.71 -8.68
CA ARG A 381 -13.99 3.20 -7.40
C ARG A 381 -15.08 3.18 -6.35
N MET A 382 -15.91 4.21 -6.28
CA MET A 382 -17.11 4.19 -5.44
C MET A 382 -18.03 3.02 -5.79
N ALA A 383 -18.19 2.68 -7.07
CA ALA A 383 -19.01 1.54 -7.50
C ALA A 383 -18.48 0.16 -7.03
N GLN A 384 -17.25 0.09 -6.51
CA GLN A 384 -16.69 -1.13 -5.92
C GLN A 384 -16.84 -1.19 -4.41
N LEU A 385 -17.39 -0.15 -3.75
CA LEU A 385 -17.68 -0.16 -2.32
C LEU A 385 -19.12 -0.60 -2.09
N LYS A 386 -19.34 -1.40 -1.03
CA LYS A 386 -20.69 -1.79 -0.61
C LYS A 386 -21.46 -0.60 -0.01
N ASN A 387 -20.79 0.20 0.81
CA ASN A 387 -21.33 1.42 1.38
C ASN A 387 -20.52 2.63 0.90
N THR A 388 -21.13 3.49 0.09
CA THR A 388 -20.48 4.69 -0.45
C THR A 388 -20.49 5.88 0.51
N GLU A 389 -21.28 5.81 1.58
CA GLU A 389 -21.40 6.83 2.63
C GLU A 389 -20.43 6.52 3.79
N PHE A 390 -19.15 6.33 3.45
CA PHE A 390 -18.13 5.96 4.43
C PHE A 390 -17.69 7.14 5.31
N LYS A 391 -17.23 6.82 6.53
CA LYS A 391 -16.87 7.79 7.58
C LYS A 391 -15.36 7.96 7.75
N LEU A 392 -14.59 6.91 7.49
CA LEU A 392 -13.14 6.88 7.63
C LEU A 392 -12.51 6.70 6.25
N ASP A 393 -11.58 7.56 5.85
CA ASP A 393 -10.81 7.41 4.62
C ASP A 393 -9.36 7.02 4.94
N PHE A 394 -8.96 5.79 4.63
CA PHE A 394 -7.58 5.35 4.79
C PHE A 394 -6.76 5.65 3.54
N VAL A 395 -5.74 6.48 3.69
CA VAL A 395 -4.77 6.81 2.64
C VAL A 395 -3.48 6.05 2.93
N ILE A 396 -3.33 4.88 2.30
CA ILE A 396 -2.16 4.01 2.40
C ILE A 396 -1.20 4.39 1.28
N ALA A 397 -0.08 5.04 1.60
CA ALA A 397 0.71 5.76 0.60
C ALA A 397 2.22 5.58 0.73
N ALA A 398 2.91 6.00 -0.32
CA ALA A 398 4.31 6.37 -0.31
C ALA A 398 4.48 7.64 -1.16
N GLY A 399 4.57 8.80 -0.51
CA GLY A 399 4.83 10.10 -1.14
C GLY A 399 3.60 10.88 -1.59
N ILE A 400 2.43 10.62 -1.02
CA ILE A 400 1.21 11.42 -1.31
C ILE A 400 0.86 12.24 -0.08
N ARG A 401 0.46 13.50 -0.28
CA ARG A 401 -0.05 14.34 0.82
C ARG A 401 -1.56 14.28 0.84
N LEU A 402 -2.13 14.42 2.03
CA LEU A 402 -3.54 14.70 2.15
C LEU A 402 -3.88 16.05 1.49
N ASN A 403 -5.05 16.11 0.87
CA ASN A 403 -5.55 17.32 0.22
C ASN A 403 -7.03 17.49 0.58
N ALA A 404 -7.34 18.58 1.27
CA ALA A 404 -8.71 18.87 1.69
C ALA A 404 -9.72 18.85 0.52
N LYS A 405 -9.30 19.27 -0.68
CA LYS A 405 -10.17 19.29 -1.88
C LYS A 405 -10.72 17.91 -2.25
N ASN A 406 -10.05 16.83 -1.88
CA ASN A 406 -10.56 15.48 -2.12
C ASN A 406 -11.83 15.16 -1.32
N TYR A 407 -12.14 15.96 -0.31
CA TYR A 407 -13.32 15.80 0.55
C TYR A 407 -14.42 16.85 0.25
N GLN A 408 -14.29 17.62 -0.83
CA GLN A 408 -15.24 18.67 -1.20
C GLN A 408 -16.68 18.17 -1.30
N ASP A 409 -16.85 16.98 -1.89
CA ASP A 409 -18.15 16.34 -2.14
C ASP A 409 -18.36 15.07 -1.26
N ALA A 410 -17.43 14.80 -0.34
CA ALA A 410 -17.44 13.59 0.50
C ALA A 410 -18.02 13.90 1.89
N SER A 411 -19.31 14.28 1.92
CA SER A 411 -19.95 14.85 3.12
C SER A 411 -20.05 13.91 4.32
N THR A 412 -19.88 12.61 4.14
CA THR A 412 -19.96 11.61 5.21
C THR A 412 -18.61 11.29 5.83
N VAL A 413 -17.50 11.63 5.15
CA VAL A 413 -16.15 11.33 5.62
C VAL A 413 -15.79 12.31 6.73
N GLN A 414 -15.50 11.76 7.92
CA GLN A 414 -15.21 12.51 9.13
C GLN A 414 -13.70 12.61 9.38
N TYR A 415 -12.95 11.58 8.97
CA TYR A 415 -11.52 11.46 9.22
C TYR A 415 -10.77 10.94 8.01
N ALA A 416 -9.60 11.53 7.76
CA ALA A 416 -8.57 11.02 6.87
C ALA A 416 -7.44 10.40 7.70
N ILE A 417 -7.15 9.12 7.48
CA ILE A 417 -6.11 8.36 8.17
C ILE A 417 -4.99 8.09 7.17
N HIS A 418 -3.89 8.79 7.32
CA HIS A 418 -2.77 8.73 6.40
C HIS A 418 -1.62 7.90 6.99
N ASN A 419 -1.12 6.94 6.23
CA ASN A 419 0.06 6.16 6.57
C ASN A 419 1.03 6.15 5.38
N ASP A 420 2.07 6.98 5.47
CA ASP A 420 3.04 7.20 4.39
C ASP A 420 4.35 6.43 4.63
N GLY A 421 4.81 5.74 3.59
CA GLY A 421 5.99 4.89 3.62
C GLY A 421 7.32 5.53 3.20
N ILE A 422 7.36 6.81 2.77
CA ILE A 422 8.61 7.46 2.32
C ILE A 422 9.50 7.84 3.50
N GLN A 423 8.94 8.42 4.55
CA GLN A 423 9.69 8.84 5.71
C GLN A 423 9.35 7.89 6.86
N GLY A 424 10.15 6.83 7.03
CA GLY A 424 9.92 5.82 8.06
C GLY A 424 9.94 6.43 9.46
N SER A 425 8.76 6.71 10.01
CA SER A 425 8.52 7.48 11.23
C SER A 425 9.18 8.87 11.23
N ASN A 426 8.59 9.81 11.97
CA ASN A 426 9.07 11.20 12.09
C ASN A 426 10.42 11.29 12.87
N GLN A 427 11.43 10.48 12.54
CA GLN A 427 12.74 10.48 13.23
C GLN A 427 13.48 11.81 13.12
N ASN A 428 12.96 12.77 12.36
CA ASN A 428 13.52 14.10 12.32
C ASN A 428 12.48 15.19 12.63
N PRO A 429 12.36 15.65 13.90
CA PRO A 429 11.56 16.82 14.27
C PRO A 429 12.06 18.13 13.63
N TYR A 430 13.10 18.10 12.79
CA TYR A 430 13.56 19.21 11.94
C TYR A 430 13.17 19.04 10.45
N GLN A 431 12.58 17.91 10.04
CA GLN A 431 12.04 17.68 8.69
C GLN A 431 10.51 17.85 8.59
N VAL A 432 9.89 18.44 9.62
CA VAL A 432 8.45 18.81 9.72
C VAL A 432 7.98 19.69 8.55
N LYS A 433 8.89 20.19 7.72
CA LYS A 433 8.59 20.98 6.53
C LYS A 433 7.84 20.19 5.45
N TYR A 434 7.83 18.85 5.50
CA TYR A 434 7.21 18.02 4.47
C TYR A 434 6.03 17.23 5.04
N GLU A 435 4.81 17.46 4.58
CA GLU A 435 3.56 16.84 5.09
C GLU A 435 3.40 15.35 4.70
N TYR A 436 4.49 14.60 4.52
CA TYR A 436 4.50 13.20 4.09
C TYR A 436 4.77 12.28 5.29
N PHE A 437 3.85 12.25 6.25
CA PHE A 437 4.01 11.49 7.48
C PHE A 437 2.73 10.75 7.83
N SER A 438 2.84 9.71 8.65
CA SER A 438 1.66 9.08 9.24
C SER A 438 0.95 10.07 10.18
N ASN A 439 -0.27 10.42 9.82
CA ASN A 439 -1.08 11.38 10.54
C ASN A 439 -2.57 11.05 10.41
N VAL A 440 -3.37 11.62 11.32
CA VAL A 440 -4.82 11.54 11.25
C VAL A 440 -5.37 12.95 11.27
N SER A 441 -6.25 13.26 10.34
CA SER A 441 -6.86 14.58 10.20
C SER A 441 -8.37 14.47 10.29
N GLN A 442 -8.97 15.29 11.15
CA GLN A 442 -10.42 15.50 11.16
C GLN A 442 -10.78 16.44 10.01
N ILE A 443 -11.86 16.11 9.30
CA ILE A 443 -12.38 16.95 8.24
C ILE A 443 -13.39 17.91 8.84
N PHE A 444 -13.23 19.19 8.51
CA PHE A 444 -14.15 20.26 8.88
C PHE A 444 -14.64 20.95 7.62
N TYR A 445 -15.86 21.47 7.67
CA TYR A 445 -16.41 22.24 6.56
C TYR A 445 -16.44 23.73 6.91
N ASP A 446 -15.71 24.54 6.15
CA ASP A 446 -15.75 25.98 6.29
C ASP A 446 -16.89 26.58 5.45
N LYS A 447 -17.99 26.89 6.12
CA LYS A 447 -19.18 27.51 5.50
C LYS A 447 -18.89 28.87 4.87
N ARG A 448 -17.82 29.58 5.27
CA ARG A 448 -17.48 30.92 4.75
C ARG A 448 -16.94 30.86 3.34
N ILE A 449 -16.19 29.81 3.02
CA ILE A 449 -15.54 29.60 1.71
C ILE A 449 -16.15 28.43 0.94
N GLY A 450 -17.06 27.67 1.55
CA GLY A 450 -17.71 26.52 0.92
C GLY A 450 -16.74 25.39 0.60
N ALA A 451 -15.70 25.19 1.42
CA ALA A 451 -14.66 24.21 1.19
C ALA A 451 -14.28 23.48 2.49
N PRO A 452 -13.90 22.20 2.42
CA PRO A 452 -13.37 21.49 3.56
C PRO A 452 -11.95 21.97 3.91
N TYR A 453 -11.54 21.74 5.16
CA TYR A 453 -10.14 21.80 5.57
C TYR A 453 -9.82 20.63 6.52
N LEU A 454 -8.53 20.34 6.66
CA LEU A 454 -8.01 19.27 7.48
C LEU A 454 -7.42 19.82 8.78
N LEU A 455 -7.87 19.29 9.90
CA LEU A 455 -7.31 19.55 11.23
C LEU A 455 -6.55 18.32 11.70
N SER A 456 -5.23 18.42 11.81
CA SER A 456 -4.41 17.29 12.23
C SER A 456 -4.54 17.03 13.72
N LEU A 457 -4.83 15.78 14.06
CA LEU A 457 -5.01 15.34 15.42
C LEU A 457 -3.69 14.83 16.01
N PRO A 458 -3.38 15.22 17.26
CA PRO A 458 -2.21 14.68 17.93
C PRO A 458 -2.39 13.19 18.20
N ALA A 459 -1.32 12.41 18.04
CA ALA A 459 -1.27 11.05 18.53
C ALA A 459 -1.38 11.02 20.07
N LEU A 460 -1.88 9.93 20.62
CA LEU A 460 -1.92 9.71 22.07
C LEU A 460 -0.52 9.82 22.67
N GLY A 461 -0.40 10.49 23.81
CA GLY A 461 0.88 10.73 24.47
C GLY A 461 1.63 11.99 24.00
N THR A 462 1.06 12.80 23.10
CA THR A 462 1.63 14.10 22.72
C THR A 462 1.34 15.16 23.80
N THR A 463 2.36 15.89 24.27
CA THR A 463 2.18 16.98 25.25
C THR A 463 1.69 18.28 24.58
N ALA A 464 0.95 19.09 25.35
CA ALA A 464 0.33 20.34 24.90
C ALA A 464 1.33 21.48 24.56
N ASP A 465 2.62 21.30 24.87
CA ASP A 465 3.67 22.28 24.57
C ASP A 465 4.21 22.20 23.13
N GLY A 466 3.61 21.34 22.29
CA GLY A 466 3.97 21.18 20.88
C GLY A 466 5.35 20.55 20.66
N SER A 467 6.06 20.16 21.74
CA SER A 467 7.31 19.43 21.62
C SER A 467 6.98 17.99 21.25
N ARG A 468 7.17 17.64 19.97
CA ARG A 468 7.08 16.25 19.47
C ARG A 468 8.25 15.46 20.02
N GLN A 469 8.22 15.12 21.31
CA GLN A 469 9.19 14.22 21.93
C GLN A 469 8.93 12.78 21.48
N SER A 470 9.96 11.94 21.58
CA SER A 470 9.96 10.51 21.25
C SER A 470 8.95 9.65 22.05
N THR A 471 8.18 10.25 22.96
CA THR A 471 7.21 9.60 23.86
C THR A 471 5.89 9.21 23.20
N THR A 472 5.66 9.59 21.94
CA THR A 472 4.45 9.24 21.17
C THR A 472 4.64 8.01 20.28
N MET A 473 5.89 7.54 20.14
CA MET A 473 6.24 6.43 19.26
C MET A 473 6.50 5.18 20.10
N ILE A 474 5.76 4.12 19.78
CA ILE A 474 5.99 2.81 20.36
C ILE A 474 7.00 2.09 19.48
N SER A 475 8.26 2.04 19.90
CA SER A 475 9.31 1.41 19.10
C SER A 475 9.16 -0.10 19.01
N VAL A 476 9.40 -0.63 17.81
CA VAL A 476 9.27 -2.06 17.52
C VAL A 476 10.65 -2.70 17.48
N ASP A 477 10.82 -3.76 18.27
CA ASP A 477 12.07 -4.53 18.32
C ASP A 477 12.25 -5.35 17.03
N ASN A 478 13.24 -4.97 16.22
CA ASN A 478 13.64 -5.66 14.99
C ASN A 478 14.88 -6.56 15.16
N SER A 479 15.33 -6.80 16.40
CA SER A 479 16.51 -7.62 16.69
C SER A 479 16.28 -9.11 16.48
N THR A 480 17.39 -9.86 16.34
CA THR A 480 17.39 -11.32 16.23
C THR A 480 16.96 -12.02 17.52
N ASP A 481 17.11 -11.35 18.66
CA ASP A 481 17.07 -11.96 20.01
C ASP A 481 15.75 -11.69 20.76
N PHE A 482 14.72 -11.25 20.03
CA PHE A 482 13.40 -10.99 20.60
C PHE A 482 12.81 -12.25 21.26
N THR A 483 12.39 -12.10 22.51
CA THR A 483 11.77 -13.19 23.27
C THR A 483 10.27 -13.17 23.07
N TYR A 484 9.74 -14.18 22.37
CA TYR A 484 8.30 -14.33 22.19
C TYR A 484 7.62 -14.84 23.48
N PRO A 485 6.37 -14.43 23.75
CA PRO A 485 5.53 -15.11 24.74
C PRO A 485 5.38 -16.60 24.40
N GLU A 486 5.30 -17.46 25.43
CA GLU A 486 5.31 -18.92 25.29
C GLU A 486 4.26 -19.46 24.29
N ARG A 487 3.06 -18.85 24.30
CA ARG A 487 1.95 -19.18 23.38
C ARG A 487 2.26 -18.91 21.89
N TYR A 488 3.39 -18.28 21.59
CA TYR A 488 3.87 -17.98 20.25
C TYR A 488 5.29 -18.48 19.99
N SER A 489 5.73 -19.49 20.74
CA SER A 489 6.98 -20.20 20.44
C SER A 489 7.00 -20.71 18.99
N GLY A 490 8.17 -20.59 18.33
CA GLY A 490 8.37 -21.06 16.95
C GLY A 490 8.14 -20.02 15.84
N MET A 491 7.93 -18.74 16.15
CA MET A 491 7.99 -17.68 15.14
C MET A 491 9.41 -17.56 14.53
N PRO A 492 9.53 -17.25 13.23
CA PRO A 492 10.84 -16.97 12.62
C PRO A 492 11.57 -15.81 13.33
N SER A 493 12.90 -15.85 13.29
CA SER A 493 13.73 -14.68 13.63
C SER A 493 13.85 -13.76 12.42
N ILE A 494 13.94 -12.45 12.67
CA ILE A 494 14.37 -11.48 11.65
C ILE A 494 15.88 -11.66 11.51
N THR A 495 16.32 -12.21 10.38
CA THR A 495 17.75 -12.51 10.14
C THR A 495 18.40 -11.57 9.12
N ASP A 496 17.61 -10.72 8.46
CA ASP A 496 18.11 -9.69 7.57
C ASP A 496 18.09 -8.34 8.24
N GLU A 497 18.87 -7.42 7.67
CA GLU A 497 18.65 -6.00 7.88
C GLU A 497 17.24 -5.61 7.41
N ILE A 498 16.51 -4.90 8.27
CA ILE A 498 15.18 -4.39 8.01
C ILE A 498 15.09 -2.99 8.59
N ASN A 499 14.31 -2.11 7.94
CA ASN A 499 14.15 -0.74 8.45
C ASN A 499 13.56 -0.75 9.86
N PRO A 500 13.94 0.23 10.71
CA PRO A 500 13.30 0.40 12.00
C PRO A 500 11.81 0.69 11.82
N ALA A 501 11.01 0.28 12.79
CA ALA A 501 9.57 0.52 12.79
C ALA A 501 9.11 1.10 14.12
N ASN A 502 8.03 1.86 14.04
CA ASN A 502 7.33 2.41 15.20
C ASN A 502 5.82 2.23 15.03
N VAL A 503 5.06 2.36 16.10
CA VAL A 503 3.60 2.47 16.05
C VAL A 503 3.17 3.78 16.70
N ARG A 504 2.26 4.51 16.06
CA ARG A 504 1.52 5.62 16.68
C ARG A 504 0.04 5.30 16.78
N VAL A 505 -0.58 5.83 17.82
CA VAL A 505 -1.97 5.52 18.17
C VAL A 505 -2.79 6.79 18.29
N TRP A 506 -4.00 6.79 17.73
CA TRP A 506 -5.01 7.83 17.88
C TRP A 506 -6.31 7.25 18.41
N SER A 507 -7.09 8.07 19.12
CA SER A 507 -8.45 7.77 19.57
C SER A 507 -9.40 8.73 18.87
N LEU A 508 -10.32 8.21 18.07
CA LEU A 508 -11.23 9.00 17.25
C LEU A 508 -12.67 8.81 17.71
N PRO A 509 -13.37 9.87 18.13
CA PRO A 509 -14.81 9.81 18.34
C PRO A 509 -15.52 9.94 16.98
N VAL A 510 -16.06 8.85 16.44
CA VAL A 510 -16.74 8.84 15.13
C VAL A 510 -18.25 8.94 15.32
N ASP A 511 -18.91 9.87 14.64
CA ASP A 511 -20.37 10.02 14.63
C ASP A 511 -21.01 8.86 13.87
N VAL A 512 -21.82 8.08 14.57
CA VAL A 512 -22.56 6.92 14.06
C VAL A 512 -24.08 7.08 14.21
N THR A 513 -24.56 8.30 14.44
CA THR A 513 -25.97 8.61 14.75
C THR A 513 -26.95 8.26 13.61
N ASP A 514 -26.46 8.30 12.38
CA ASP A 514 -27.18 7.89 11.17
C ASP A 514 -27.60 6.42 11.24
N THR A 515 -26.74 5.56 11.79
CA THR A 515 -26.99 4.11 11.93
C THR A 515 -27.46 3.74 13.34
N LEU A 516 -26.70 4.10 14.37
CA LEU A 516 -26.93 3.73 15.77
C LEU A 516 -27.59 4.87 16.54
N LYS A 517 -28.70 4.58 17.24
CA LYS A 517 -29.57 5.63 17.81
C LYS A 517 -29.26 6.01 19.25
N THR A 518 -28.56 5.17 20.01
CA THR A 518 -28.16 5.49 21.39
C THR A 518 -26.74 5.03 21.70
N GLN A 519 -26.12 5.67 22.69
CA GLN A 519 -24.80 5.27 23.18
C GLN A 519 -24.85 3.90 23.87
N GLU A 520 -26.00 3.49 24.42
CA GLU A 520 -26.16 2.14 24.96
C GLU A 520 -26.03 1.09 23.85
N THR A 521 -26.55 1.35 22.64
CA THR A 521 -26.39 0.43 21.50
C THR A 521 -24.91 0.28 21.13
N VAL A 522 -24.15 1.37 21.03
CA VAL A 522 -22.70 1.32 20.77
C VAL A 522 -21.98 0.51 21.85
N THR A 523 -22.30 0.78 23.11
CA THR A 523 -21.65 0.10 24.25
C THR A 523 -21.98 -1.39 24.27
N ALA A 524 -23.21 -1.77 23.91
CA ALA A 524 -23.64 -3.16 23.82
C ALA A 524 -22.99 -3.92 22.66
N MET A 525 -22.45 -3.22 21.66
CA MET A 525 -21.69 -3.84 20.58
C MET A 525 -20.27 -4.22 21.01
N LYS A 526 -19.75 -3.76 22.16
CA LYS A 526 -18.43 -4.17 22.62
C LYS A 526 -18.37 -5.68 22.82
N SER A 527 -17.24 -6.28 22.45
CA SER A 527 -17.02 -7.72 22.61
C SER A 527 -17.15 -8.11 24.09
N GLU A 528 -17.97 -9.11 24.38
CA GLU A 528 -18.08 -9.66 25.74
C GLU A 528 -16.81 -10.46 26.07
N ASN A 529 -16.29 -10.33 27.29
CA ASN A 529 -15.18 -11.16 27.76
C ASN A 529 -15.63 -12.63 27.77
N CYS A 530 -14.95 -13.48 26.99
CA CYS A 530 -15.33 -14.87 26.78
C CYS A 530 -15.13 -15.77 28.03
N GLU A 531 -14.57 -15.26 29.13
CA GLU A 531 -14.50 -15.97 30.42
C GLU A 531 -15.87 -16.25 31.07
N ALA A 532 -16.95 -15.58 30.62
CA ALA A 532 -18.30 -15.90 31.09
C ALA A 532 -18.91 -17.16 30.44
N ALA A 533 -18.29 -17.74 29.40
CA ALA A 533 -18.82 -18.85 28.62
C ALA A 533 -18.25 -20.24 29.01
N VAL A 534 -17.40 -20.30 30.04
CA VAL A 534 -16.88 -21.57 30.59
C VAL A 534 -17.16 -21.63 32.08
N ALA A 535 -18.45 -21.80 32.43
CA ALA A 535 -18.91 -22.17 33.76
C ALA A 535 -19.91 -23.31 33.68
#